data_AF-A0A1B4VC24-F1
#
_entry.id   AF-A0A1B4VC24-F1
#
_cell.length_a   1.000
_cell.length_b   1.000
_cell.length_c   1.000
_cell.angle_alpha   90.00
_cell.angle_beta   90.00
_cell.angle_gamma   90.00
#
_symmetry.space_group_name_H-M   'P 1'
#
loop_
_entity.id
_entity.type
_entity.pdbx_description
1 polymer ?
#
loop_
_entity_poly.entity_id
_entity_poly.type
_entity_poly.pdbx_seq_one_letter_code
_entity_poly.pdbx_strand_id
1 'polypeptide(L)'
;MLSQENTRLLREQPADSLLEAAARTRTMSAVTLLGRDKEMLKRLRSHFPQMEHFAGPESASFRRQPPADLLICGLDSESSALERRLLAVLTSESRPRAVLFYGDRARDFAFEQRQELRSVPVEVLPPHTSDEALARKAQALIELGHAVHATGTDYPLMGRSAAFEALMGEARRAAGLLDPVFIKSDDAGEAIALAHYMHRHGDSRHAFVTVRVALLGDEPESGIEALRGLIDQARGGTLMIDNLCALPNALWDEIVSRTEGLSQVRLVAAGRPESGRSPEQLMRPFRPLLLEIPGLRDRRGDIPLMVHFFTLQFNLQSRTPRYLTQSETDELLGSQFPVDLSALRAAIYARLMSAERTPSSEPEVELAKQDRSLDEYVAEFEARLIEQTLKRCGGNKSKAARLLGLRPNTLHYKLERYGLSGRKS
;
A
#
# COMPACT_ATOMS: atom_id res chain seq x y z
N MET A 1 4.02 -28.31 -28.63
CA MET A 1 4.74 -27.03 -28.48
C MET A 1 3.87 -25.85 -28.08
N LEU A 2 2.54 -25.94 -28.06
CA LEU A 2 1.64 -24.84 -27.62
C LEU A 2 1.24 -24.88 -26.13
N SER A 3 1.80 -25.81 -25.36
CA SER A 3 1.50 -25.97 -23.92
C SER A 3 2.41 -25.12 -23.00
N GLN A 4 3.42 -24.45 -23.55
CA GLN A 4 4.35 -23.60 -22.80
C GLN A 4 3.99 -22.10 -22.86
N GLU A 5 3.17 -21.67 -23.82
CA GLU A 5 2.75 -20.27 -23.92
C GLU A 5 1.47 -19.94 -23.13
N ASN A 6 0.73 -20.95 -22.65
CA ASN A 6 -0.45 -20.76 -21.80
C ASN A 6 -0.15 -20.67 -20.30
N THR A 7 1.11 -20.83 -19.91
CA THR A 7 1.56 -20.54 -18.53
C THR A 7 1.58 -19.02 -18.24
N ARG A 8 1.37 -18.20 -19.28
CA ARG A 8 1.46 -16.74 -19.24
C ARG A 8 0.22 -16.03 -18.67
N LEU A 9 -0.89 -16.75 -18.42
CA LEU A 9 -2.18 -16.15 -18.03
C LEU A 9 -2.70 -16.61 -16.65
N LEU A 10 -1.94 -17.39 -15.89
CA LEU A 10 -2.52 -18.17 -14.79
C LEU A 10 -2.31 -17.67 -13.36
N ARG A 11 -1.64 -16.55 -13.09
CA ARG A 11 -1.55 -16.00 -11.71
C ARG A 11 -1.30 -14.50 -11.71
N GLU A 12 -2.29 -13.72 -12.12
CA GLU A 12 -2.17 -12.27 -12.18
C GLU A 12 -2.57 -11.66 -10.82
N GLN A 13 -1.53 -11.30 -10.05
CA GLN A 13 -1.62 -10.60 -8.77
C GLN A 13 -1.20 -9.13 -8.96
N PRO A 14 -1.54 -8.22 -8.03
CA PRO A 14 -0.99 -6.85 -8.02
C PRO A 14 0.55 -6.80 -8.07
N ALA A 15 1.23 -7.89 -7.68
CA ALA A 15 2.66 -8.10 -7.84
C ALA A 15 3.16 -8.03 -9.31
N ASP A 16 2.38 -8.46 -10.31
CA ASP A 16 2.84 -8.46 -11.70
C ASP A 16 2.90 -7.03 -12.27
N SER A 17 1.91 -6.18 -11.95
CA SER A 17 1.96 -4.73 -12.25
C SER A 17 3.15 -4.03 -11.61
N LEU A 18 3.57 -4.48 -10.41
CA LEU A 18 4.72 -3.92 -9.70
C LEU A 18 6.06 -4.30 -10.37
N LEU A 19 6.15 -5.53 -10.88
CA LEU A 19 7.35 -6.04 -11.53
C LEU A 19 7.62 -5.36 -12.88
N GLU A 20 6.58 -5.01 -13.65
CA GLU A 20 6.73 -4.24 -14.88
C GLU A 20 7.31 -2.84 -14.65
N ALA A 21 6.99 -2.21 -13.52
CA ALA A 21 7.54 -0.91 -13.12
C ALA A 21 8.96 -1.03 -12.53
N ALA A 22 9.24 -2.08 -11.76
CA ALA A 22 10.52 -2.30 -11.06
C ALA A 22 11.68 -2.73 -11.97
N ALA A 23 11.42 -3.24 -13.17
CA ALA A 23 12.44 -3.72 -14.12
C ALA A 23 13.51 -2.68 -14.52
N ARG A 24 13.37 -1.42 -14.10
CA ARG A 24 14.27 -0.30 -14.42
C ARG A 24 15.35 -0.02 -13.35
N THR A 25 15.30 -0.65 -12.17
CA THR A 25 16.25 -0.35 -11.08
C THR A 25 16.70 -1.62 -10.35
N ARG A 26 17.73 -2.31 -10.84
CA ARG A 26 18.36 -3.43 -10.10
C ARG A 26 19.32 -2.89 -9.04
N THR A 27 18.80 -2.43 -7.92
CA THR A 27 19.57 -2.35 -6.67
C THR A 27 19.82 -3.77 -6.14
N MET A 28 21.00 -4.03 -5.59
CA MET A 28 21.28 -5.30 -4.91
C MET A 28 20.47 -5.34 -3.62
N SER A 29 19.45 -6.21 -3.57
CA SER A 29 18.58 -6.35 -2.40
C SER A 29 19.16 -7.37 -1.41
N ALA A 30 19.21 -7.00 -0.14
CA ALA A 30 19.66 -7.87 0.95
C ALA A 30 18.56 -8.88 1.29
N VAL A 31 18.62 -10.08 0.69
CA VAL A 31 17.70 -11.19 0.96
C VAL A 31 18.36 -12.16 1.93
N THR A 32 17.67 -12.49 3.01
CA THR A 32 18.19 -13.39 4.05
C THR A 32 17.22 -14.53 4.31
N LEU A 33 17.69 -15.77 4.18
CA LEU A 33 16.95 -16.96 4.61
C LEU A 33 17.37 -17.37 6.02
N LEU A 34 16.38 -17.57 6.87
CA LEU A 34 16.54 -18.04 8.24
C LEU A 34 15.83 -19.37 8.40
N GLY A 35 16.61 -20.42 8.61
CA GLY A 35 16.13 -21.80 8.71
C GLY A 35 17.15 -22.82 8.21
N ARG A 36 16.81 -24.11 8.22
CA ARG A 36 17.70 -25.21 7.78
C ARG A 36 17.23 -25.92 6.50
N ASP A 37 16.22 -25.38 5.84
CA ASP A 37 15.65 -25.95 4.62
C ASP A 37 16.62 -25.78 3.43
N LYS A 38 17.27 -26.88 3.06
CA LYS A 38 18.21 -26.92 1.94
C LYS A 38 17.52 -26.79 0.58
N GLU A 39 16.27 -27.25 0.47
CA GLU A 39 15.54 -27.20 -0.78
C GLU A 39 15.05 -25.77 -1.05
N MET A 40 14.46 -25.12 -0.04
CA MET A 40 14.13 -23.69 -0.13
C MET A 40 15.36 -22.83 -0.45
N LEU A 41 16.51 -23.11 0.18
CA LEU A 41 17.75 -22.41 -0.11
C LEU A 41 18.18 -22.56 -1.58
N LYS A 42 18.08 -23.77 -2.13
CA LYS A 42 18.41 -24.04 -3.54
C LYS A 42 17.47 -23.30 -4.48
N ARG A 43 16.17 -23.30 -4.18
CA ARG A 43 15.12 -22.61 -4.96
C ARG A 43 15.29 -21.10 -4.96
N LEU A 44 15.69 -20.51 -3.83
CA LEU A 44 15.92 -19.07 -3.73
C LEU A 44 17.22 -18.63 -4.41
N ARG A 45 18.31 -19.42 -4.30
CA ARG A 45 19.61 -19.08 -4.89
C ARG A 45 19.61 -18.98 -6.42
N SER A 46 18.66 -19.63 -7.10
CA SER A 46 18.53 -19.50 -8.56
C SER A 46 18.08 -18.10 -8.98
N HIS A 47 17.33 -17.39 -8.12
CA HIS A 47 16.81 -16.05 -8.38
C HIS A 47 17.54 -14.96 -7.58
N PHE A 48 18.09 -15.30 -6.41
CA PHE A 48 18.82 -14.40 -5.52
C PHE A 48 20.22 -14.97 -5.18
N PRO A 49 21.20 -14.90 -6.10
CA PRO A 49 22.51 -15.55 -5.93
C PRO A 49 23.32 -15.04 -4.74
N GLN A 50 23.09 -13.79 -4.34
CA GLN A 50 23.80 -13.10 -3.26
C GLN A 50 23.09 -13.18 -1.90
N MET A 51 22.02 -14.00 -1.79
CA MET A 51 21.29 -14.13 -0.55
C MET A 51 22.16 -14.67 0.59
N GLU A 52 21.90 -14.19 1.80
CA GLU A 52 22.49 -14.75 3.01
C GLU A 52 21.65 -15.88 3.58
N HIS A 53 22.29 -16.79 4.31
CA HIS A 53 21.61 -17.93 4.92
C HIS A 53 22.13 -18.18 6.33
N PHE A 54 21.21 -18.25 7.29
CA PHE A 54 21.52 -18.52 8.69
C PHE A 54 20.60 -19.61 9.25
N ALA A 55 21.11 -20.40 10.19
CA ALA A 55 20.33 -21.48 10.80
C ALA A 55 19.17 -20.99 11.68
N GLY A 56 19.29 -19.79 12.26
CA GLY A 56 18.33 -19.22 13.21
C GLY A 56 18.72 -17.81 13.68
N PRO A 57 17.80 -17.09 14.34
CA PRO A 57 17.99 -15.71 14.78
C PRO A 57 19.03 -15.56 15.90
N GLU A 58 19.36 -16.65 16.60
CA GLU A 58 20.38 -16.66 17.66
C GLU A 58 21.82 -16.58 17.15
N SER A 59 22.04 -16.83 15.85
CA SER A 59 23.37 -16.80 15.24
C SER A 59 24.05 -15.46 15.50
N ALA A 60 25.27 -15.50 16.04
CA ALA A 60 26.08 -14.29 16.26
C ALA A 60 26.39 -13.57 14.95
N SER A 61 26.53 -14.31 13.85
CA SER A 61 26.73 -13.74 12.52
C SER A 61 25.49 -13.00 12.03
N PHE A 62 24.29 -13.58 12.21
CA PHE A 62 23.04 -12.94 11.84
C PHE A 62 22.82 -11.62 12.58
N ARG A 63 23.07 -11.60 13.89
CA ARG A 63 22.90 -10.39 14.72
C ARG A 63 23.85 -9.23 14.39
N ARG A 64 24.91 -9.48 13.61
CA ARG A 64 25.85 -8.45 13.15
C ARG A 64 25.47 -7.88 11.79
N GLN A 65 24.53 -8.49 11.07
CA GLN A 65 24.14 -8.05 9.75
C GLN A 65 23.21 -6.83 9.82
N PRO A 66 23.26 -5.94 8.80
CA PRO A 66 22.24 -4.93 8.64
C PRO A 66 20.86 -5.57 8.43
N PRO A 67 19.76 -4.84 8.69
CA PRO A 67 18.42 -5.32 8.42
C PRO A 67 18.25 -5.74 6.95
N ALA A 68 17.67 -6.92 6.74
CA ALA A 68 17.38 -7.42 5.41
C ALA A 68 16.26 -6.62 4.73
N ASP A 69 16.35 -6.47 3.41
CA ASP A 69 15.23 -5.97 2.61
C ASP A 69 14.09 -7.00 2.59
N LEU A 70 14.44 -8.29 2.56
CA LEU A 70 13.51 -9.40 2.72
C LEU A 70 14.08 -10.47 3.65
N LEU A 71 13.39 -10.72 4.75
CA LEU A 71 13.67 -11.84 5.64
C LEU A 71 12.72 -12.99 5.32
N ILE A 72 13.27 -14.14 4.92
CA ILE A 72 12.52 -15.36 4.62
C ILE A 72 12.69 -16.33 5.78
N CYS A 73 11.59 -16.77 6.39
CA CYS A 73 11.61 -17.58 7.61
C CYS A 73 10.76 -18.85 7.46
N GLY A 74 11.39 -20.00 7.72
CA GLY A 74 10.71 -21.30 7.78
C GLY A 74 10.15 -21.58 9.16
N LEU A 75 8.89 -22.02 9.23
CA LEU A 75 8.15 -22.33 10.45
C LEU A 75 7.45 -23.68 10.29
N ASP A 76 8.16 -24.76 10.62
CA ASP A 76 7.69 -26.15 10.44
C ASP A 76 7.28 -26.82 11.76
N SER A 77 7.72 -26.32 12.92
CA SER A 77 7.41 -26.90 14.24
C SER A 77 7.13 -25.84 15.29
N GLU A 78 6.33 -26.21 16.29
CA GLU A 78 6.04 -25.37 17.46
C GLU A 78 7.27 -25.27 18.36
N SER A 79 8.11 -24.27 18.08
CA SER A 79 9.22 -23.91 18.96
C SER A 79 9.00 -22.51 19.53
N SER A 80 8.40 -22.47 20.71
CA SER A 80 8.10 -21.21 21.42
C SER A 80 9.35 -20.36 21.70
N ALA A 81 10.54 -20.97 21.73
CA ALA A 81 11.80 -20.25 21.88
C ALA A 81 12.27 -19.60 20.57
N LEU A 82 12.11 -20.27 19.43
CA LEU A 82 12.44 -19.73 18.10
C LEU A 82 11.47 -18.60 17.74
N GLU A 83 10.17 -18.84 17.90
CA GLU A 83 9.10 -17.88 17.60
C GLU A 83 9.26 -16.58 18.40
N ARG A 84 9.54 -16.65 19.70
CA ARG A 84 9.81 -15.46 20.53
C ARG A 84 11.03 -14.68 20.06
N ARG A 85 12.10 -15.36 19.66
CA ARG A 85 13.32 -14.70 19.16
C ARG A 85 13.10 -14.06 17.80
N LEU A 86 12.38 -14.75 16.92
CA LEU A 86 11.98 -14.22 15.63
C LEU A 86 11.14 -12.95 15.82
N LEU A 87 10.13 -12.99 16.69
CA LEU A 87 9.30 -11.83 17.01
C LEU A 87 10.15 -10.65 17.51
N ALA A 88 11.14 -10.89 18.37
CA ALA A 88 12.05 -9.85 18.85
C ALA A 88 12.88 -9.19 17.73
N VAL A 89 13.26 -9.94 16.69
CA VAL A 89 13.93 -9.39 15.51
C VAL A 89 12.95 -8.53 14.70
N LEU A 90 11.72 -9.02 14.49
CA LEU A 90 10.70 -8.37 13.68
C LEU A 90 10.14 -7.08 14.30
N THR A 91 10.18 -6.96 15.62
CA THR A 91 9.71 -5.79 16.36
C THR A 91 10.83 -4.83 16.77
N SER A 92 12.09 -5.16 16.46
CA SER A 92 13.24 -4.30 16.77
C SER A 92 13.26 -3.01 15.95
N GLU A 93 14.04 -2.01 16.40
CA GLU A 93 14.24 -0.78 15.62
C GLU A 93 14.96 -1.03 14.29
N SER A 94 15.84 -2.04 14.24
CA SER A 94 16.56 -2.49 13.04
C SER A 94 15.93 -3.75 12.45
N ARG A 95 14.60 -3.76 12.34
CA ARG A 95 13.82 -4.84 11.73
C ARG A 95 13.98 -4.90 10.21
N PRO A 96 13.71 -6.05 9.58
CA PRO A 96 13.67 -6.14 8.12
C PRO A 96 12.57 -5.28 7.50
N ARG A 97 12.74 -4.91 6.22
CA ARG A 97 11.74 -4.11 5.48
C ARG A 97 10.49 -4.90 5.12
N ALA A 98 10.62 -6.19 4.83
CA ALA A 98 9.52 -7.10 4.56
C ALA A 98 9.86 -8.53 5.02
N VAL A 99 8.83 -9.35 5.22
CA VAL A 99 8.97 -10.72 5.73
C VAL A 99 8.13 -11.68 4.92
N LEU A 100 8.72 -12.82 4.57
CA LEU A 100 8.03 -13.93 3.92
C LEU A 100 8.14 -15.18 4.78
N PHE A 101 7.00 -15.67 5.28
CA PHE A 101 6.93 -16.91 6.04
C PHE A 101 6.57 -18.09 5.14
N TYR A 102 7.11 -19.26 5.44
CA TYR A 102 6.72 -20.52 4.82
C TYR A 102 6.80 -21.67 5.84
N GLY A 103 6.20 -22.81 5.52
CA GLY A 103 6.11 -23.96 6.43
C GLY A 103 4.72 -24.10 7.06
N ASP A 104 4.47 -25.25 7.67
CA ASP A 104 3.13 -25.65 8.13
C ASP A 104 2.57 -24.73 9.22
N ARG A 105 3.43 -24.20 10.10
CA ARG A 105 3.07 -23.29 11.20
C ARG A 105 3.07 -21.82 10.81
N ALA A 106 3.52 -21.46 9.61
CA ALA A 106 3.72 -20.08 9.20
C ALA A 106 2.44 -19.22 9.30
N ARG A 107 1.30 -19.81 8.90
CA ARG A 107 0.02 -19.11 8.92
C ARG A 107 -0.49 -18.88 10.33
N ASP A 108 -0.40 -19.90 11.17
CA ASP A 108 -0.86 -19.82 12.56
C ASP A 108 -0.01 -18.81 13.35
N PHE A 109 1.31 -18.87 13.19
CA PHE A 109 2.22 -17.88 13.79
C PHE A 109 1.90 -16.45 13.34
N ALA A 110 1.74 -16.21 12.04
CA ALA A 110 1.42 -14.87 11.53
C ALA A 110 0.08 -14.35 12.07
N PHE A 111 -0.93 -15.22 12.16
CA PHE A 111 -2.24 -14.87 12.71
C PHE A 111 -2.18 -14.61 14.23
N GLU A 112 -1.46 -15.44 14.98
CA GLU A 112 -1.26 -15.30 16.43
C GLU A 112 -0.55 -13.97 16.77
N GLN A 113 0.49 -13.61 16.01
CA GLN A 113 1.33 -12.42 16.21
C GLN A 113 0.90 -11.20 15.36
N ARG A 114 -0.35 -11.19 14.88
CA ARG A 114 -0.85 -10.17 13.94
C ARG A 114 -0.76 -8.72 14.44
N GLN A 115 -0.81 -8.49 15.75
CA GLN A 115 -0.74 -7.14 16.32
C GLN A 115 0.68 -6.58 16.23
N GLU A 116 1.66 -7.40 16.58
CA GLU A 116 3.08 -7.10 16.54
C GLU A 116 3.58 -6.94 15.09
N LEU A 117 3.08 -7.80 14.19
CA LEU A 117 3.45 -7.84 12.78
C LEU A 117 2.77 -6.77 11.92
N ARG A 118 1.77 -6.05 12.43
CA ARG A 118 0.99 -5.04 11.67
C ARG A 118 1.87 -3.98 11.01
N SER A 119 3.02 -3.70 11.60
CA SER A 119 3.93 -2.65 11.19
C SER A 119 4.98 -3.09 10.16
N VAL A 120 4.97 -4.35 9.71
CA VAL A 120 5.86 -4.88 8.68
C VAL A 120 5.02 -5.54 7.58
N PRO A 121 5.33 -5.33 6.29
CA PRO A 121 4.75 -6.13 5.22
C PRO A 121 5.08 -7.61 5.42
N VAL A 122 4.05 -8.42 5.68
CA VAL A 122 4.17 -9.86 5.92
C VAL A 122 3.37 -10.61 4.88
N GLU A 123 4.00 -11.57 4.23
CA GLU A 123 3.32 -12.54 3.38
C GLU A 123 3.58 -13.97 3.89
N VAL A 124 2.56 -14.81 3.82
CA VAL A 124 2.68 -16.25 4.11
C VAL A 124 2.57 -17.01 2.80
N LEU A 125 3.62 -17.74 2.45
CA LEU A 125 3.70 -18.52 1.24
C LEU A 125 2.70 -19.70 1.30
N PRO A 126 1.84 -19.88 0.29
CA PRO A 126 1.01 -21.08 0.19
C PRO A 126 1.87 -22.35 0.04
N PRO A 127 1.39 -23.50 0.53
CA PRO A 127 2.05 -24.78 0.27
C PRO A 127 2.14 -25.02 -1.24
N HIS A 128 3.18 -25.73 -1.68
CA HIS A 128 3.43 -26.07 -3.10
C HIS A 128 3.54 -24.88 -4.06
N THR A 129 3.91 -23.69 -3.56
CA THR A 129 4.20 -22.54 -4.43
C THR A 129 5.35 -22.86 -5.39
N SER A 130 5.21 -22.55 -6.69
CA SER A 130 6.24 -22.78 -7.71
C SER A 130 7.42 -21.82 -7.55
N ASP A 131 8.57 -22.16 -8.14
CA ASP A 131 9.80 -21.35 -8.03
C ASP A 131 9.62 -19.95 -8.63
N GLU A 132 8.96 -19.85 -9.78
CA GLU A 132 8.63 -18.56 -10.39
C GLU A 132 7.68 -17.73 -9.52
N ALA A 133 6.69 -18.36 -8.88
CA ALA A 133 5.76 -17.66 -7.99
C ALA A 133 6.44 -17.20 -6.70
N LEU A 134 7.36 -18.01 -6.15
CA LEU A 134 8.19 -17.65 -5.01
C LEU A 134 9.06 -16.43 -5.35
N ALA A 135 9.78 -16.46 -6.48
CA ALA A 135 10.63 -15.37 -6.91
C ALA A 135 9.84 -14.08 -7.12
N ARG A 136 8.67 -14.16 -7.76
CA ARG A 136 7.79 -13.00 -7.98
C ARG A 136 7.28 -12.40 -6.67
N LYS A 137 6.82 -13.22 -5.73
CA LYS A 137 6.36 -12.77 -4.41
C LYS A 137 7.49 -12.12 -3.61
N ALA A 138 8.66 -12.76 -3.60
CA ALA A 138 9.85 -12.21 -2.95
C ALA A 138 10.22 -10.83 -3.53
N GLN A 139 10.26 -10.69 -4.86
CA GLN A 139 10.58 -9.41 -5.49
C GLN A 139 9.51 -8.34 -5.21
N ALA A 140 8.23 -8.70 -5.27
CA ALA A 140 7.13 -7.77 -4.97
C ALA A 140 7.18 -7.28 -3.51
N LEU A 141 7.57 -8.13 -2.56
CA LEU A 141 7.78 -7.76 -1.17
C LEU A 141 8.99 -6.84 -0.98
N ILE A 142 10.08 -7.08 -1.70
CA ILE A 142 11.27 -6.21 -1.68
C ILE A 142 10.88 -4.79 -2.15
N GLU A 143 10.20 -4.69 -3.29
CA GLU A 143 9.71 -3.40 -3.81
C GLU A 143 8.76 -2.71 -2.83
N LEU A 144 7.83 -3.48 -2.25
CA LEU A 144 6.92 -2.97 -1.24
C LEU A 144 7.66 -2.48 0.01
N GLY A 145 8.63 -3.24 0.50
CA GLY A 145 9.47 -2.86 1.65
C GLY A 145 10.30 -1.61 1.39
N HIS A 146 10.73 -1.37 0.15
CA HIS A 146 11.39 -0.12 -0.24
C HIS A 146 10.43 1.07 -0.34
N ALA A 147 9.18 0.83 -0.75
CA ALA A 147 8.17 1.86 -0.86
C ALA A 147 7.60 2.32 0.48
N VAL A 148 7.68 1.51 1.54
CA VAL A 148 7.17 1.84 2.87
C VAL A 148 8.23 2.63 3.66
N HIS A 149 7.94 3.91 3.95
CA HIS A 149 8.83 4.79 4.72
C HIS A 149 8.50 4.81 6.21
N ALA A 150 7.22 4.72 6.56
CA ALA A 150 6.77 4.62 7.94
C ALA A 150 5.51 3.80 8.08
N THR A 151 5.44 3.14 9.24
CA THR A 151 4.28 2.41 9.74
C THR A 151 4.18 2.71 11.24
N GLY A 152 2.98 2.76 11.81
CA GLY A 152 2.80 3.03 13.25
C GLY A 152 1.69 4.01 13.55
N THR A 153 1.16 4.67 12.52
CA THR A 153 -0.09 5.44 12.54
C THR A 153 -1.22 4.63 11.90
N ASP A 154 -2.42 5.20 11.84
CA ASP A 154 -3.59 4.56 11.23
C ASP A 154 -3.36 4.13 9.77
N TYR A 155 -2.51 4.89 9.05
CA TYR A 155 -2.14 4.67 7.66
C TYR A 155 -0.62 4.65 7.47
N PRO A 156 -0.10 3.85 6.51
CA PRO A 156 1.31 3.85 6.17
C PRO A 156 1.70 5.12 5.40
N LEU A 157 2.96 5.53 5.53
CA LEU A 157 3.57 6.51 4.64
C LEU A 157 4.35 5.74 3.56
N MET A 158 3.81 5.68 2.34
CA MET A 158 4.40 4.87 1.27
C MET A 158 4.22 5.44 -0.14
N GLY A 159 5.20 5.17 -1.00
CA GLY A 159 5.21 5.56 -2.41
C GLY A 159 6.60 5.47 -3.03
N ARG A 160 6.67 5.46 -4.36
CA ARG A 160 7.89 5.47 -5.18
C ARG A 160 7.82 6.50 -6.31
N SER A 161 6.69 7.17 -6.48
CA SER A 161 6.55 8.28 -7.43
C SER A 161 7.55 9.38 -7.13
N ALA A 162 8.04 10.05 -8.18
CA ALA A 162 9.04 11.10 -8.02
C ALA A 162 8.55 12.25 -7.12
N ALA A 163 7.26 12.60 -7.19
CA ALA A 163 6.65 13.60 -6.33
C ALA A 163 6.68 13.17 -4.84
N PHE A 164 6.38 11.91 -4.56
CA PHE A 164 6.41 11.39 -3.20
C PHE A 164 7.84 11.28 -2.64
N GLU A 165 8.80 10.82 -3.43
CA GLU A 165 10.20 10.75 -3.01
C GLU A 165 10.81 12.14 -2.78
N ALA A 166 10.42 13.15 -3.57
CA ALA A 166 10.81 14.55 -3.34
C ALA A 166 10.29 15.06 -1.99
N LEU A 167 9.00 14.83 -1.70
CA LEU A 167 8.38 15.13 -0.40
C LEU A 167 9.14 14.43 0.74
N MET A 168 9.45 13.14 0.61
CA MET A 168 10.20 12.42 1.64
C MET A 168 11.60 13.02 1.86
N GLY A 169 12.25 13.51 0.80
CA GLY A 169 13.50 14.27 0.90
C GLY A 169 13.34 15.59 1.67
N GLU A 170 12.27 16.34 1.41
CA GLU A 170 11.94 17.57 2.14
C GLU A 170 11.61 17.30 3.61
N ALA A 171 10.79 16.29 3.88
CA ALA A 171 10.42 15.88 5.22
C ALA A 171 11.64 15.47 6.06
N ARG A 172 12.61 14.75 5.47
CA ARG A 172 13.88 14.42 6.15
C ARG A 172 14.69 15.66 6.51
N ARG A 173 14.76 16.67 5.62
CA ARG A 173 15.45 17.93 5.93
C ARG A 173 14.71 18.71 7.01
N ALA A 174 13.39 18.79 6.90
CA ALA A 174 12.55 19.45 7.89
C ALA A 174 12.58 18.75 9.25
N ALA A 175 12.80 17.43 9.31
CA ALA A 175 12.84 16.66 10.55
C ALA A 175 13.89 17.19 11.55
N GLY A 176 15.04 17.68 11.07
CA GLY A 176 16.09 18.28 11.91
C GLY A 176 15.85 19.73 12.35
N LEU A 177 14.74 20.35 11.92
CA LEU A 177 14.37 21.72 12.29
C LEU A 177 13.34 21.72 13.42
N LEU A 178 13.41 22.73 14.29
CA LEU A 178 12.44 22.94 15.37
C LEU A 178 11.30 23.87 14.95
N ASP A 179 11.44 24.56 13.82
CA ASP A 179 10.43 25.47 13.27
C ASP A 179 9.09 24.76 13.04
N PRO A 180 7.95 25.48 13.20
CA PRO A 180 6.64 24.94 12.92
C PRO A 180 6.49 24.51 11.45
N VAL A 181 5.89 23.34 11.23
CA VAL A 181 5.68 22.77 9.90
C VAL A 181 4.20 22.67 9.59
N PHE A 182 3.80 23.14 8.40
CA PHE A 182 2.46 22.89 7.88
C PHE A 182 2.49 21.83 6.79
N ILE A 183 1.62 20.84 6.91
CA ILE A 183 1.44 19.74 5.97
C ILE A 183 0.13 19.95 5.23
N LYS A 184 0.21 20.40 3.98
CA LYS A 184 -0.93 20.44 3.08
C LYS A 184 -1.26 19.02 2.64
N SER A 185 -2.44 18.55 3.02
CA SER A 185 -2.92 17.20 2.71
C SER A 185 -4.45 17.17 2.64
N ASP A 186 -4.96 16.27 1.81
CA ASP A 186 -6.37 15.92 1.73
C ASP A 186 -6.73 14.80 2.72
N ASP A 187 -5.72 14.08 3.18
CA ASP A 187 -5.83 12.93 4.06
C ASP A 187 -5.12 13.25 5.38
N ALA A 188 -5.91 13.39 6.44
CA ALA A 188 -5.40 13.64 7.79
C ALA A 188 -4.53 12.48 8.30
N GLY A 189 -4.84 11.25 7.89
CA GLY A 189 -4.09 10.05 8.26
C GLY A 189 -2.68 10.06 7.68
N GLU A 190 -2.53 10.41 6.40
CA GLU A 190 -1.20 10.58 5.79
C GLU A 190 -0.42 11.75 6.39
N ALA A 191 -1.10 12.86 6.70
CA ALA A 191 -0.45 14.00 7.33
C ALA A 191 0.10 13.66 8.73
N ILE A 192 -0.66 12.92 9.53
CA ILE A 192 -0.20 12.39 10.83
C ILE A 192 0.96 11.42 10.63
N ALA A 193 0.90 10.55 9.62
CA ALA A 193 1.99 9.61 9.31
C ALA A 193 3.29 10.34 8.94
N LEU A 194 3.20 11.40 8.13
CA LEU A 194 4.34 12.25 7.74
C LEU A 194 4.89 13.04 8.95
N ALA A 195 4.02 13.63 9.76
CA ALA A 195 4.43 14.33 10.98
C ALA A 195 5.14 13.39 11.98
N HIS A 196 4.60 12.19 12.17
CA HIS A 196 5.21 11.16 13.02
C HIS A 196 6.54 10.66 12.43
N TYR A 197 6.64 10.51 11.10
CA TYR A 197 7.90 10.22 10.42
C TYR A 197 8.95 11.28 10.73
N MET A 198 8.61 12.57 10.60
CA MET A 198 9.51 13.69 10.89
C MET A 198 9.93 13.71 12.36
N HIS A 199 9.00 13.47 13.29
CA HIS A 199 9.30 13.37 14.72
C HIS A 199 10.35 12.29 15.00
N ARG A 200 10.16 11.08 14.45
CA ARG A 200 11.09 9.96 14.65
C ARG A 200 12.48 10.17 14.04
N HIS A 201 12.58 11.01 13.01
CA HIS A 201 13.84 11.31 12.31
C HIS A 201 14.47 12.63 12.75
N GLY A 202 13.81 13.37 13.64
CA GLY A 202 14.34 14.58 14.25
C GLY A 202 15.05 14.30 15.57
N ASP A 203 15.51 15.36 16.22
CA ASP A 203 16.24 15.27 17.49
C ASP A 203 15.33 15.15 18.72
N SER A 204 14.01 15.23 18.53
CA SER A 204 13.03 15.13 19.60
C SER A 204 13.02 13.73 20.21
N ARG A 205 13.24 13.64 21.53
CA ARG A 205 13.18 12.37 22.30
C ARG A 205 11.94 12.24 23.17
N HIS A 206 11.12 13.27 23.22
CA HIS A 206 9.88 13.31 24.01
C HIS A 206 8.69 12.86 23.17
N ALA A 207 7.48 12.89 23.73
CA ALA A 207 6.31 12.30 23.10
C ALA A 207 5.90 13.00 21.79
N PHE A 208 5.34 12.21 20.87
CA PHE A 208 4.54 12.69 19.75
C PHE A 208 3.07 12.64 20.14
N VAL A 209 2.39 13.77 20.17
CA VAL A 209 0.98 13.88 20.57
C VAL A 209 0.18 14.46 19.42
N THR A 210 -0.94 13.80 19.08
CA THR A 210 -1.85 14.26 18.03
C THR A 210 -3.12 14.84 18.63
N VAL A 211 -3.45 16.07 18.25
CA VAL A 211 -4.71 16.75 18.52
C VAL A 211 -5.63 16.51 17.32
N ARG A 212 -6.64 15.66 17.52
CA ARG A 212 -7.70 15.41 16.54
C ARG A 212 -8.80 16.44 16.76
N VAL A 213 -8.85 17.50 15.96
CA VAL A 213 -9.73 18.65 16.20
C VAL A 213 -11.20 18.22 16.27
N ALA A 214 -11.60 17.28 15.44
CA ALA A 214 -12.97 16.72 15.43
C ALA A 214 -13.36 15.98 16.72
N LEU A 215 -12.40 15.62 17.59
CA LEU A 215 -12.65 14.88 18.84
C LEU A 215 -12.61 15.77 20.09
N LEU A 216 -12.32 17.06 19.97
CA LEU A 216 -12.24 17.97 21.12
C LEU A 216 -13.61 18.36 21.70
N GLY A 217 -14.70 17.90 21.09
CA GLY A 217 -16.07 18.22 21.51
C GLY A 217 -16.49 19.63 21.11
N ASP A 218 -17.80 19.87 21.08
CA ASP A 218 -18.37 21.18 20.71
C ASP A 218 -18.37 22.17 21.89
N GLU A 219 -18.30 21.67 23.13
CA GLU A 219 -18.29 22.50 24.34
C GLU A 219 -16.88 23.07 24.62
N PRO A 220 -16.72 24.41 24.70
CA PRO A 220 -15.41 25.04 24.82
C PRO A 220 -14.61 24.62 26.05
N GLU A 221 -15.25 24.47 27.22
CA GLU A 221 -14.56 24.16 28.47
C GLU A 221 -13.97 22.73 28.47
N SER A 222 -14.73 21.76 27.99
CA SER A 222 -14.29 20.36 27.87
C SER A 222 -13.15 20.24 26.86
N GLY A 223 -13.27 20.91 25.71
CA GLY A 223 -12.23 20.91 24.68
C GLY A 223 -10.93 21.58 25.15
N ILE A 224 -11.01 22.65 25.93
CA ILE A 224 -9.84 23.30 26.54
C ILE A 224 -9.15 22.32 27.51
N GLU A 225 -9.89 21.71 28.44
CA GLU A 225 -9.26 20.82 29.43
C GLU A 225 -8.60 19.59 28.79
N ALA A 226 -9.26 18.98 27.79
CA ALA A 226 -8.67 17.90 27.01
C ALA A 226 -7.39 18.35 26.28
N LEU A 227 -7.43 19.52 25.65
CA LEU A 227 -6.28 20.09 24.94
C LEU A 227 -5.10 20.38 25.88
N ARG A 228 -5.36 20.87 27.09
CA ARG A 228 -4.32 21.11 28.11
C ARG A 228 -3.55 19.85 28.44
N GLY A 229 -4.27 18.75 28.70
CA GLY A 229 -3.65 17.45 28.96
C GLY A 229 -2.79 16.97 27.78
N LEU A 230 -3.22 17.19 26.54
CA LEU A 230 -2.45 16.86 25.34
C LEU A 230 -1.19 17.72 25.18
N ILE A 231 -1.29 19.03 25.42
CA ILE A 231 -0.13 19.94 25.38
C ILE A 231 0.91 19.55 26.42
N ASP A 232 0.48 19.26 27.64
CA ASP A 232 1.38 18.91 28.75
C ASP A 232 2.12 17.59 28.46
N GLN A 233 1.46 16.62 27.82
CA GLN A 233 2.10 15.40 27.32
C GLN A 233 3.12 15.67 26.20
N ALA A 234 2.88 16.68 25.36
CA ALA A 234 3.72 17.01 24.21
C ALA A 234 4.95 17.85 24.55
N ARG A 235 5.08 18.35 25.79
CA ARG A 235 6.19 19.21 26.22
C ARG A 235 7.56 18.58 25.96
N GLY A 236 8.45 19.34 25.35
CA GLY A 236 9.76 18.90 24.86
C GLY A 236 9.71 18.02 23.61
N GLY A 237 8.51 17.68 23.13
CA GLY A 237 8.26 16.76 22.03
C GLY A 237 7.62 17.44 20.82
N THR A 238 6.65 16.77 20.20
CA THR A 238 5.95 17.27 19.01
C THR A 238 4.45 17.23 19.20
N LEU A 239 3.79 18.37 18.97
CA LEU A 239 2.33 18.50 18.97
C LEU A 239 1.84 18.59 17.52
N MET A 240 1.07 17.59 17.08
CA MET A 240 0.48 17.51 15.74
C MET A 240 -1.00 17.92 15.76
N ILE A 241 -1.40 18.89 14.96
CA ILE A 241 -2.82 19.29 14.79
C ILE A 241 -3.30 18.79 13.42
N ASP A 242 -4.29 17.90 13.40
CA ASP A 242 -4.72 17.22 12.15
C ASP A 242 -5.44 18.13 11.14
N ASN A 243 -6.22 19.10 11.63
CA ASN A 243 -6.92 20.07 10.79
C ASN A 243 -6.93 21.47 11.41
N LEU A 244 -5.86 22.23 11.17
CA LEU A 244 -5.68 23.58 11.72
C LEU A 244 -6.81 24.54 11.37
N CYS A 245 -7.37 24.43 10.15
CA CYS A 245 -8.41 25.33 9.68
C CYS A 245 -9.75 25.11 10.39
N ALA A 246 -9.96 23.92 10.96
CA ALA A 246 -11.12 23.61 11.78
C ALA A 246 -10.94 23.98 13.27
N LEU A 247 -9.72 24.37 13.68
CA LEU A 247 -9.41 24.67 15.08
C LEU A 247 -10.06 26.02 15.49
N PRO A 248 -10.88 26.05 16.56
CA PRO A 248 -11.38 27.29 17.12
C PRO A 248 -10.26 28.21 17.64
N ASN A 249 -10.39 29.53 17.44
CA ASN A 249 -9.40 30.50 17.91
C ASN A 249 -9.10 30.41 19.41
N ALA A 250 -10.11 30.15 20.24
CA ALA A 250 -9.93 29.99 21.68
C ALA A 250 -8.96 28.84 22.03
N LEU A 251 -8.99 27.74 21.27
CA LEU A 251 -8.08 26.61 21.46
C LEU A 251 -6.68 26.93 20.95
N TRP A 252 -6.57 27.71 19.87
CA TRP A 252 -5.28 28.22 19.40
C TRP A 252 -4.60 29.14 20.43
N ASP A 253 -5.35 30.07 21.01
CA ASP A 253 -4.83 30.98 22.03
C ASP A 253 -4.33 30.21 23.27
N GLU A 254 -5.04 29.14 23.66
CA GLU A 254 -4.59 28.24 24.74
C GLU A 254 -3.28 27.52 24.38
N ILE A 255 -3.13 27.04 23.14
CA ILE A 255 -1.87 26.42 22.66
C ILE A 255 -0.71 27.41 22.75
N VAL A 256 -0.89 28.62 22.21
CA VAL A 256 0.17 29.65 22.20
C VAL A 256 0.57 30.05 23.62
N SER A 257 -0.42 30.24 24.50
CA SER A 257 -0.20 30.59 25.90
C SER A 257 0.57 29.50 26.66
N ARG A 258 0.16 28.24 26.55
CA ARG A 258 0.74 27.13 27.33
C ARG A 258 2.10 26.64 26.87
N THR A 259 2.44 26.89 25.62
CA THR A 259 3.70 26.47 25.01
C THR A 259 4.76 27.57 25.07
N GLU A 260 4.51 28.65 25.82
CA GLU A 260 5.37 29.84 25.91
C GLU A 260 5.72 30.38 24.52
N GLY A 261 4.69 30.65 23.71
CA GLY A 261 4.85 31.10 22.34
C GLY A 261 5.42 30.03 21.42
N LEU A 262 5.00 28.76 21.60
CA LEU A 262 5.42 27.59 20.82
C LEU A 262 6.86 27.13 21.06
N SER A 263 7.56 27.65 22.07
CA SER A 263 8.96 27.30 22.35
C SER A 263 9.13 25.96 23.07
N GLN A 264 8.11 25.53 23.82
CA GLN A 264 8.16 24.28 24.60
C GLN A 264 7.79 23.02 23.81
N VAL A 265 7.23 23.17 22.61
CA VAL A 265 6.82 22.04 21.76
C VAL A 265 7.18 22.34 20.31
N ARG A 266 7.61 21.32 19.58
CA ARG A 266 7.63 21.44 18.12
C ARG A 266 6.20 21.34 17.60
N LEU A 267 5.74 22.37 16.88
CA LEU A 267 4.39 22.38 16.33
C LEU A 267 4.38 21.83 14.90
N VAL A 268 3.50 20.87 14.63
CA VAL A 268 3.18 20.42 13.27
C VAL A 268 1.68 20.55 13.09
N ALA A 269 1.24 21.03 11.95
CA ALA A 269 -0.18 21.17 11.65
C ALA A 269 -0.49 20.72 10.24
N ALA A 270 -1.72 20.28 10.00
CA ALA A 270 -2.17 19.87 8.69
C ALA A 270 -3.53 20.46 8.32
N GLY A 271 -3.85 20.37 7.03
CA GLY A 271 -5.17 20.72 6.49
C GLY A 271 -5.10 21.36 5.11
N ARG A 272 -6.25 21.85 4.65
CA ARG A 272 -6.36 22.65 3.43
C ARG A 272 -6.55 24.13 3.77
N PRO A 273 -5.72 25.04 3.23
CA PRO A 273 -5.85 26.48 3.50
C PRO A 273 -7.13 27.12 2.95
N GLU A 274 -7.93 26.42 2.12
CA GLU A 274 -9.09 26.98 1.40
C GLU A 274 -10.41 26.99 2.20
N SER A 275 -10.47 26.36 3.38
CA SER A 275 -11.70 26.27 4.18
C SER A 275 -11.88 27.46 5.16
N GLY A 276 -12.46 28.56 4.66
CA GLY A 276 -13.56 29.27 5.34
C GLY A 276 -13.35 30.09 6.63
N ARG A 277 -12.17 30.23 7.24
CA ARG A 277 -11.89 31.23 8.30
C ARG A 277 -10.46 31.73 8.22
N SER A 278 -10.25 33.04 8.45
CA SER A 278 -9.00 33.81 8.24
C SER A 278 -7.71 33.01 8.48
N PRO A 279 -7.24 32.24 7.46
CA PRO A 279 -6.13 31.30 7.62
C PRO A 279 -4.83 32.07 7.87
N GLU A 280 -4.73 33.30 7.37
CA GLU A 280 -3.51 34.09 7.40
C GLU A 280 -2.92 34.31 8.79
N GLN A 281 -3.76 34.48 9.82
CA GLN A 281 -3.28 34.68 11.20
C GLN A 281 -2.76 33.37 11.80
N LEU A 282 -3.49 32.26 11.66
CA LEU A 282 -3.09 30.94 12.16
C LEU A 282 -1.92 30.34 11.37
N MET A 283 -1.81 30.67 10.08
CA MET A 283 -0.76 30.15 9.19
C MET A 283 0.57 30.86 9.37
N ARG A 284 0.60 32.05 9.98
CA ARG A 284 1.81 32.88 10.11
C ARG A 284 3.01 32.12 10.70
N PRO A 285 2.87 31.31 11.78
CA PRO A 285 4.00 30.55 12.34
C PRO A 285 4.56 29.48 11.40
N PHE A 286 3.75 28.98 10.47
CA PHE A 286 4.11 27.84 9.63
C PHE A 286 4.65 28.23 8.24
N ARG A 287 4.59 29.51 7.85
CA ARG A 287 5.08 29.99 6.56
C ARG A 287 6.52 29.56 6.20
N PRO A 288 7.46 29.41 7.14
CA PRO A 288 8.81 28.97 6.81
C PRO A 288 8.89 27.56 6.24
N LEU A 289 8.01 26.64 6.66
CA LEU A 289 8.05 25.23 6.29
C LEU A 289 6.67 24.71 5.88
N LEU A 290 6.41 24.70 4.58
CA LEU A 290 5.25 24.03 3.97
C LEU A 290 5.69 22.75 3.28
N LEU A 291 5.01 21.64 3.61
CA LEU A 291 5.13 20.36 2.91
C LEU A 291 3.79 20.02 2.27
N GLU A 292 3.79 19.50 1.05
CA GLU A 292 2.58 19.11 0.33
C GLU A 292 2.58 17.60 0.05
N ILE A 293 1.60 16.89 0.59
CA ILE A 293 1.39 15.47 0.28
C ILE A 293 0.71 15.37 -1.07
N PRO A 294 1.33 14.73 -2.08
CA PRO A 294 0.69 14.57 -3.38
C PRO A 294 -0.57 13.70 -3.22
N GLY A 295 -1.69 14.17 -3.76
CA GLY A 295 -2.92 13.40 -3.78
C GLY A 295 -2.74 12.09 -4.55
N LEU A 296 -3.59 11.09 -4.28
CA LEU A 296 -3.48 9.77 -4.93
C LEU A 296 -3.49 9.86 -6.47
N ARG A 297 -4.18 10.85 -7.04
CA ARG A 297 -4.24 11.08 -8.49
C ARG A 297 -2.91 11.48 -9.10
N ASP A 298 -2.09 12.22 -8.37
CA ASP A 298 -0.79 12.70 -8.83
C ASP A 298 0.31 11.63 -8.67
N ARG A 299 0.03 10.59 -7.87
CA ARG A 299 0.88 9.42 -7.68
C ARG A 299 0.20 8.09 -8.00
N ARG A 300 -0.54 8.03 -9.11
CA ARG A 300 -1.22 6.80 -9.59
C ARG A 300 -0.30 5.58 -9.68
N GLY A 301 0.97 5.78 -9.99
CA GLY A 301 1.98 4.71 -10.04
C GLY A 301 2.22 4.02 -8.69
N ASP A 302 1.86 4.66 -7.57
CA ASP A 302 2.02 4.11 -6.22
C ASP A 302 0.83 3.24 -5.78
N ILE A 303 -0.30 3.32 -6.48
CA ILE A 303 -1.54 2.62 -6.10
C ILE A 303 -1.37 1.10 -6.09
N PRO A 304 -0.70 0.44 -7.07
CA PRO A 304 -0.46 -0.99 -6.99
C PRO A 304 0.33 -1.41 -5.74
N LEU A 305 1.26 -0.58 -5.25
CA LEU A 305 2.01 -0.83 -4.01
C LEU A 305 1.06 -0.76 -2.81
N MET A 306 0.20 0.26 -2.77
CA MET A 306 -0.79 0.43 -1.70
C MET A 306 -1.82 -0.71 -1.69
N VAL A 307 -2.27 -1.15 -2.87
CA VAL A 307 -3.15 -2.32 -3.01
C VAL A 307 -2.49 -3.57 -2.44
N HIS A 308 -1.22 -3.80 -2.79
CA HIS A 308 -0.46 -4.92 -2.24
C HIS A 308 -0.34 -4.81 -0.72
N PHE A 309 0.04 -3.66 -0.18
CA PHE A 309 0.15 -3.43 1.26
C PHE A 309 -1.16 -3.74 2.00
N PHE A 310 -2.27 -3.15 1.59
CA PHE A 310 -3.56 -3.36 2.25
C PHE A 310 -4.08 -4.79 2.08
N THR A 311 -3.75 -5.47 0.98
CA THR A 311 -4.04 -6.89 0.81
C THR A 311 -3.28 -7.76 1.82
N LEU A 312 -2.00 -7.47 2.04
CA LEU A 312 -1.21 -8.18 3.07
C LEU A 312 -1.73 -7.90 4.49
N GLN A 313 -2.09 -6.64 4.78
CA GLN A 313 -2.71 -6.28 6.06
C GLN A 313 -4.04 -7.01 6.29
N PHE A 314 -4.86 -7.13 5.27
CA PHE A 314 -6.09 -7.92 5.32
C PHE A 314 -5.79 -9.40 5.57
N ASN A 315 -4.81 -9.97 4.85
CA ASN A 315 -4.42 -11.37 4.99
C ASN A 315 -3.78 -11.69 6.35
N LEU A 316 -3.14 -10.73 7.00
CA LEU A 316 -2.64 -10.89 8.37
C LEU A 316 -3.79 -11.02 9.39
N GLN A 317 -4.95 -10.44 9.08
CA GLN A 317 -6.17 -10.51 9.91
C GLN A 317 -7.06 -11.70 9.54
N SER A 318 -6.81 -12.36 8.41
CA SER A 318 -7.60 -13.47 7.89
C SER A 318 -6.82 -14.78 7.93
N ARG A 319 -7.48 -15.90 8.25
CA ARG A 319 -6.87 -17.23 8.09
C ARG A 319 -6.85 -17.71 6.64
N THR A 320 -7.66 -17.10 5.78
CA THR A 320 -7.70 -17.44 4.36
C THR A 320 -7.09 -16.30 3.56
N PRO A 321 -5.93 -16.51 2.91
CA PRO A 321 -5.31 -15.47 2.12
C PRO A 321 -6.17 -15.20 0.88
N ARG A 322 -6.46 -13.93 0.65
CA ARG A 322 -7.20 -13.42 -0.50
C ARG A 322 -6.35 -12.37 -1.21
N TYR A 323 -6.53 -12.27 -2.53
CA TYR A 323 -5.80 -11.32 -3.36
C TYR A 323 -6.75 -10.74 -4.38
N LEU A 324 -6.60 -9.45 -4.71
CA LEU A 324 -7.29 -8.89 -5.86
C LEU A 324 -6.68 -9.45 -7.16
N THR A 325 -7.55 -9.63 -8.14
CA THR A 325 -7.18 -9.88 -9.53
C THR A 325 -6.65 -8.59 -10.16
N GLN A 326 -5.98 -8.73 -11.31
CA GLN A 326 -5.52 -7.58 -12.09
C GLN A 326 -6.70 -6.69 -12.53
N SER A 327 -7.80 -7.28 -13.00
CA SER A 327 -9.02 -6.54 -13.38
C SER A 327 -9.59 -5.73 -12.20
N GLU A 328 -9.68 -6.33 -11.01
CA GLU A 328 -10.15 -5.61 -9.80
C GLU A 328 -9.22 -4.44 -9.43
N THR A 329 -7.92 -4.59 -9.69
CA THR A 329 -6.90 -3.55 -9.46
C THR A 329 -7.01 -2.44 -10.50
N ASP A 330 -7.21 -2.77 -11.77
CA ASP A 330 -7.37 -1.81 -12.86
C ASP A 330 -8.66 -0.99 -12.72
N GLU A 331 -9.73 -1.60 -12.20
CA GLU A 331 -10.96 -0.88 -11.86
C GLU A 331 -10.75 0.21 -10.79
N LEU A 332 -9.92 -0.06 -9.78
CA LEU A 332 -9.53 0.92 -8.76
C LEU A 332 -8.73 2.07 -9.37
N LEU A 333 -7.93 1.81 -10.41
CA LEU A 333 -7.16 2.81 -11.15
C LEU A 333 -8.01 3.62 -12.15
N GLY A 334 -9.20 3.12 -12.51
CA GLY A 334 -10.08 3.66 -13.53
C GLY A 334 -11.17 4.59 -13.00
N SER A 335 -12.43 4.17 -13.16
CA SER A 335 -13.61 5.01 -12.92
C SER A 335 -13.93 5.25 -11.44
N GLN A 336 -13.47 4.37 -10.54
CA GLN A 336 -13.72 4.44 -9.10
C GLN A 336 -12.48 4.91 -8.33
N PHE A 337 -11.72 5.86 -8.90
CA PHE A 337 -10.46 6.28 -8.32
C PHE A 337 -10.66 6.88 -6.91
N PRO A 338 -10.06 6.29 -5.87
CA PRO A 338 -10.27 6.74 -4.49
C PRO A 338 -9.68 8.13 -4.27
N VAL A 339 -10.34 8.88 -3.39
CA VAL A 339 -9.95 10.26 -3.08
C VAL A 339 -8.80 10.34 -2.07
N ASP A 340 -8.72 9.37 -1.16
CA ASP A 340 -7.76 9.29 -0.06
C ASP A 340 -7.42 7.83 0.29
N LEU A 341 -6.50 7.60 1.25
CA LEU A 341 -6.11 6.24 1.63
C LEU A 341 -7.22 5.50 2.37
N SER A 342 -8.08 6.22 3.09
CA SER A 342 -9.23 5.64 3.79
C SER A 342 -10.20 4.98 2.79
N ALA A 343 -10.57 5.71 1.74
CA ALA A 343 -11.42 5.23 0.66
C ALA A 343 -10.75 4.12 -0.15
N LEU A 344 -9.44 4.23 -0.43
CA LEU A 344 -8.69 3.17 -1.11
C LEU A 344 -8.70 1.87 -0.28
N ARG A 345 -8.37 1.95 1.02
CA ARG A 345 -8.38 0.81 1.93
C ARG A 345 -9.77 0.18 2.02
N ALA A 346 -10.82 0.99 2.18
CA ALA A 346 -12.19 0.50 2.22
C ALA A 346 -12.60 -0.20 0.91
N ALA A 347 -12.25 0.37 -0.24
CA ALA A 347 -12.55 -0.20 -1.55
C ALA A 347 -11.83 -1.54 -1.81
N ILE A 348 -10.59 -1.68 -1.32
CA ILE A 348 -9.83 -2.94 -1.36
C ILE A 348 -10.47 -3.97 -0.43
N TYR A 349 -10.75 -3.60 0.81
CA TYR A 349 -11.31 -4.51 1.81
C TYR A 349 -12.70 -5.00 1.40
N ALA A 350 -13.53 -4.12 0.86
CA ALA A 350 -14.85 -4.49 0.33
C ALA A 350 -14.74 -5.58 -0.75
N ARG A 351 -13.83 -5.43 -1.72
CA ARG A 351 -13.58 -6.42 -2.78
C ARG A 351 -13.05 -7.75 -2.23
N LEU A 352 -12.12 -7.69 -1.27
CA LEU A 352 -11.57 -8.89 -0.62
C LEU A 352 -12.64 -9.64 0.20
N MET A 353 -13.59 -8.92 0.80
CA MET A 353 -14.68 -9.49 1.60
C MET A 353 -15.84 -10.02 0.75
N SER A 354 -16.24 -9.29 -0.30
CA SER A 354 -17.35 -9.66 -1.20
C SER A 354 -17.08 -10.92 -2.00
N ALA A 355 -15.83 -11.35 -2.03
CA ALA A 355 -15.43 -12.57 -2.68
C ALA A 355 -15.91 -13.79 -1.87
N GLU A 356 -17.08 -14.34 -2.19
CA GLU A 356 -17.39 -15.76 -1.98
C GLU A 356 -16.42 -16.59 -2.84
N ARG A 357 -15.15 -16.60 -2.45
CA ARG A 357 -14.14 -17.45 -3.06
C ARG A 357 -14.12 -18.73 -2.27
N THR A 358 -14.81 -19.75 -2.76
CA THR A 358 -14.36 -21.13 -2.57
C THR A 358 -12.85 -21.16 -2.85
N PRO A 359 -12.05 -21.97 -2.14
CA PRO A 359 -10.68 -22.22 -2.52
C PRO A 359 -10.71 -23.07 -3.79
N SER A 360 -11.16 -22.50 -4.91
CA SER A 360 -11.16 -23.19 -6.18
C SER A 360 -9.72 -23.12 -6.69
N SER A 361 -9.17 -24.32 -6.89
CA SER A 361 -8.60 -24.74 -8.17
C SER A 361 -8.74 -23.70 -9.29
N GLU A 362 -7.68 -23.63 -10.11
CA GLU A 362 -7.60 -23.07 -11.47
C GLU A 362 -8.92 -22.57 -12.03
N PRO A 363 -8.98 -21.37 -12.66
CA PRO A 363 -10.22 -20.86 -13.22
C PRO A 363 -10.82 -21.93 -14.12
N GLU A 364 -11.86 -22.58 -13.62
CA GLU A 364 -12.74 -23.38 -14.43
C GLU A 364 -13.37 -22.33 -15.33
N VAL A 365 -12.83 -22.21 -16.54
CA VAL A 365 -13.65 -21.78 -17.67
C VAL A 365 -14.90 -22.60 -17.48
N GLU A 366 -16.04 -21.96 -17.17
CA GLU A 366 -17.34 -22.61 -17.26
C GLU A 366 -17.39 -23.15 -18.68
N LEU A 367 -16.96 -24.40 -18.85
CA LEU A 367 -17.20 -25.18 -20.03
C LEU A 367 -18.71 -25.12 -20.15
N ALA A 368 -19.11 -24.36 -21.15
CA ALA A 368 -20.45 -24.10 -21.58
C ALA A 368 -21.45 -25.12 -21.05
N LYS A 369 -22.58 -24.63 -20.52
CA LYS A 369 -23.86 -25.35 -20.62
C LYS A 369 -23.86 -26.09 -21.96
N GLN A 370 -24.06 -27.40 -21.92
CA GLN A 370 -23.67 -28.43 -22.90
C GLN A 370 -24.18 -28.27 -24.36
N ASP A 371 -24.61 -27.08 -24.79
CA ASP A 371 -25.26 -26.84 -26.08
C ASP A 371 -24.62 -25.71 -26.92
N ARG A 372 -23.44 -25.19 -26.57
CA ARG A 372 -22.78 -24.12 -27.33
C ARG A 372 -21.39 -24.48 -27.81
N SER A 373 -21.12 -24.18 -29.09
CA SER A 373 -19.81 -24.36 -29.72
C SER A 373 -18.86 -23.19 -29.42
N LEU A 374 -17.54 -23.44 -29.50
CA LEU A 374 -16.51 -22.40 -29.34
C LEU A 374 -16.72 -21.22 -30.31
N ASP A 375 -17.17 -21.50 -31.52
CA ASP A 375 -17.45 -20.48 -32.53
C ASP A 375 -18.56 -19.51 -32.09
N GLU A 376 -19.55 -19.98 -31.32
CA GLU A 376 -20.62 -19.13 -30.78
C GLU A 376 -20.13 -18.24 -29.65
N TYR A 377 -19.23 -18.73 -28.79
CA TYR A 377 -18.61 -17.92 -27.75
C TYR A 377 -17.72 -16.82 -28.32
N VAL A 378 -16.90 -17.17 -29.30
CA VAL A 378 -16.05 -16.20 -30.00
C VAL A 378 -16.92 -15.15 -30.70
N ALA A 379 -18.01 -15.57 -31.36
CA ALA A 379 -18.94 -14.66 -32.01
C ALA A 379 -19.61 -13.68 -31.02
N GLU A 380 -20.08 -14.16 -29.86
CA GLU A 380 -20.70 -13.33 -28.83
C GLU A 380 -19.71 -12.31 -28.24
N PHE A 381 -18.49 -12.76 -27.94
CA PHE A 381 -17.43 -11.90 -27.43
C PHE A 381 -17.04 -10.82 -28.46
N GLU A 382 -16.81 -11.21 -29.71
CA GLU A 382 -16.50 -10.27 -30.79
C GLU A 382 -17.62 -9.24 -30.99
N ALA A 383 -18.89 -9.67 -30.96
CA ALA A 383 -20.03 -8.79 -31.13
C ALA A 383 -20.10 -7.72 -30.02
N ARG A 384 -19.91 -8.12 -28.76
CA ARG A 384 -19.87 -7.20 -27.61
C ARG A 384 -18.72 -6.20 -27.73
N LEU A 385 -17.54 -6.66 -28.08
CA LEU A 385 -16.35 -5.82 -28.22
C LEU A 385 -16.52 -4.78 -29.34
N ILE A 386 -17.09 -5.20 -30.47
CA ILE A 386 -17.42 -4.32 -31.60
C ILE A 386 -18.48 -3.27 -31.19
N GLU A 387 -19.53 -3.69 -30.49
CA GLU A 387 -20.60 -2.78 -30.04
C GLU A 387 -20.09 -1.72 -29.07
N GLN A 388 -19.31 -2.11 -28.06
CA GLN A 388 -18.72 -1.18 -27.09
C GLN A 388 -17.77 -0.18 -27.78
N THR A 389 -16.97 -0.66 -28.73
CA THR A 389 -16.03 0.19 -29.46
C THR A 389 -16.75 1.18 -30.38
N LEU A 390 -17.86 0.77 -31.01
CA LEU A 390 -18.73 1.68 -31.76
C LEU A 390 -19.36 2.74 -30.87
N LYS A 391 -19.87 2.38 -29.68
CA LYS A 391 -20.42 3.34 -28.70
C LYS A 391 -19.37 4.38 -28.30
N ARG A 392 -18.15 3.94 -27.96
CA ARG A 392 -17.03 4.82 -27.61
C ARG A 392 -16.58 5.73 -28.76
N CYS A 393 -16.77 5.28 -30.00
CA CYS A 393 -16.48 6.06 -31.20
C CYS A 393 -17.67 6.89 -31.71
N GLY A 394 -18.77 6.99 -30.95
CA GLY A 394 -19.97 7.73 -31.36
C GLY A 394 -20.61 7.21 -32.65
N GLY A 395 -20.54 5.90 -32.90
CA GLY A 395 -21.04 5.26 -34.12
C GLY A 395 -20.11 5.39 -35.35
N ASN A 396 -18.94 6.04 -35.22
CA ASN A 396 -18.00 6.16 -36.33
C ASN A 396 -17.30 4.82 -36.63
N LYS A 397 -17.81 4.09 -37.62
CA LYS A 397 -17.33 2.77 -38.04
C LYS A 397 -15.86 2.78 -38.47
N SER A 398 -15.40 3.82 -39.16
CA SER A 398 -14.00 3.92 -39.62
C SER A 398 -13.03 4.13 -38.45
N LYS A 399 -13.44 4.89 -37.43
CA LYS A 399 -12.65 5.08 -36.20
C LYS A 399 -12.64 3.80 -35.36
N ALA A 400 -13.80 3.13 -35.23
CA ALA A 400 -13.90 1.86 -34.53
C ALA A 400 -13.04 0.76 -35.18
N ALA A 401 -13.00 0.69 -36.51
CA ALA A 401 -12.17 -0.28 -37.23
C ALA A 401 -10.68 -0.11 -36.92
N ARG A 402 -10.17 1.12 -36.95
CA ARG A 402 -8.77 1.41 -36.59
C ARG A 402 -8.46 1.05 -35.14
N LEU A 403 -9.38 1.35 -34.22
CA LEU A 403 -9.18 1.11 -32.79
C LEU A 403 -9.21 -0.39 -32.45
N LEU A 404 -9.97 -1.18 -33.22
CA LEU A 404 -10.02 -2.63 -33.14
C LEU A 404 -8.89 -3.33 -33.94
N GLY A 405 -8.03 -2.59 -34.65
CA GLY A 405 -7.01 -3.17 -35.53
C GLY A 405 -7.58 -3.91 -36.75
N LEU A 406 -8.84 -3.66 -37.12
CA LEU A 406 -9.52 -4.31 -38.24
C LEU A 406 -9.47 -3.45 -39.50
N ARG A 407 -9.41 -4.11 -40.66
CA ARG A 407 -9.67 -3.41 -41.93
C ARG A 407 -11.15 -2.95 -41.97
N PRO A 408 -11.47 -1.78 -42.54
CA PRO A 408 -12.84 -1.26 -42.58
C PRO A 408 -13.87 -2.26 -43.14
N ASN A 409 -13.51 -3.01 -44.19
CA ASN A 409 -14.38 -4.01 -44.80
C ASN A 409 -14.59 -5.24 -43.88
N THR A 410 -13.57 -5.62 -43.08
CA THR A 410 -13.68 -6.71 -42.10
C THR A 410 -14.63 -6.34 -40.96
N LEU A 411 -14.58 -5.08 -40.50
CA LEU A 411 -15.54 -4.59 -39.52
C LEU A 411 -16.95 -4.56 -40.11
N HIS A 412 -17.11 -4.10 -41.35
CA HIS A 412 -18.41 -4.09 -42.03
C HIS A 412 -19.05 -5.48 -42.08
N TYR A 413 -18.26 -6.48 -42.52
CA TYR A 413 -18.70 -7.87 -42.58
C TYR A 413 -19.09 -8.43 -41.20
N LYS A 414 -18.29 -8.15 -40.16
CA LYS A 414 -18.61 -8.59 -38.78
C LYS A 414 -19.85 -7.88 -38.22
N LEU A 415 -20.08 -6.61 -38.56
CA LEU A 415 -21.29 -5.89 -38.16
C LEU A 415 -22.56 -6.47 -38.78
N GLU A 416 -22.51 -6.88 -40.05
CA GLU A 416 -23.63 -7.57 -40.71
C GLU A 416 -23.83 -8.97 -40.13
N ARG A 417 -22.76 -9.75 -39.96
CA ARG A 417 -22.79 -11.10 -39.39
C ARG A 417 -23.42 -11.15 -38.00
N TYR A 418 -23.20 -10.12 -37.18
CA TYR A 418 -23.72 -10.05 -35.80
C TYR A 418 -24.99 -9.20 -35.67
N GLY A 419 -25.62 -8.78 -36.78
CA GLY A 419 -26.86 -8.01 -36.74
C GLY A 419 -26.73 -6.59 -36.15
N LEU A 420 -25.51 -6.06 -36.10
CA LEU A 420 -25.18 -4.73 -35.57
C LEU A 420 -25.25 -3.64 -36.66
N SER A 421 -25.43 -4.03 -37.93
CA SER A 421 -25.68 -3.14 -39.06
C SER A 421 -27.16 -2.73 -39.14
N GLY A 422 -27.63 -1.82 -38.29
CA GLY A 422 -29.00 -1.30 -38.47
C GLY A 422 -29.65 -0.49 -37.36
N ARG A 423 -29.10 -0.42 -36.14
CA ARG A 423 -29.64 0.50 -35.12
C ARG A 423 -29.23 1.93 -35.44
N LYS A 424 -30.01 2.62 -36.28
CA LYS A 424 -30.06 4.08 -36.27
C LYS A 424 -30.50 4.49 -34.86
N SER A 425 -29.70 5.34 -34.21
CA SER A 425 -30.15 6.08 -33.02
C SER A 425 -31.22 7.09 -33.40
#